data_AF-A0AAU9U675-F1
#
_entry.id   AF-A0AAU9U675-F1
#
_cell.length_a   1.000
_cell.length_b   1.000
_cell.length_c   1.000
_cell.angle_alpha   90.00
_cell.angle_beta   90.00
_cell.angle_gamma   90.00
#
_symmetry.space_group_name_H-M   'P 1'
#
loop_
_entity.id
_entity.type
_entity.pdbx_description
1 polymer ?
#
loop_
_entity_poly.entity_id
_entity_poly.type
_entity_poly.pdbx_seq_one_letter_code
_entity_poly.pdbx_strand_id
1 'polypeptide(L)'
;MYALFRAVDMARKSKKGSINILSGSRSSLDLLRSSSVTHPLAIEMKRCIRQICEEKRSMRLFWLKAHVGTPGNERADELAKKVALIKEMAPDYDKVVMS
;
A
#
# COMPACT_ATOMS: atom_id res chain seq x y z
N MET A 1 -2.09 2.51 4.71
CA MET A 1 -2.05 1.02 4.67
C MET A 1 -2.73 0.43 3.44
N TYR A 2 -4.03 0.66 3.18
CA TYR A 2 -4.77 -0.02 2.10
C TYR A 2 -4.19 0.21 0.69
N ALA A 3 -3.76 1.43 0.35
CA ALA A 3 -3.14 1.72 -0.94
C ALA A 3 -1.87 0.89 -1.20
N LEU A 4 -1.03 0.70 -0.18
CA LEU A 4 0.17 -0.13 -0.26
C LEU A 4 -0.19 -1.61 -0.49
N PHE A 5 -1.21 -2.11 0.21
CA PHE A 5 -1.73 -3.46 -0.01
C PHE A 5 -2.19 -3.67 -1.45
N ARG A 6 -2.94 -2.72 -2.01
CA ARG A 6 -3.39 -2.77 -3.42
C ARG A 6 -2.22 -2.76 -4.39
N ALA A 7 -1.19 -1.95 -4.14
CA ALA A 7 0.02 -1.93 -4.95
C ALA A 7 0.74 -3.29 -4.94
N VAL A 8 0.86 -3.92 -3.78
CA VAL A 8 1.45 -5.26 -3.63
C VAL A 8 0.62 -6.34 -4.33
N ASP A 9 -0.71 -6.31 -4.21
CA ASP A 9 -1.60 -7.26 -4.90
C ASP A 9 -1.51 -7.12 -6.44
N MET A 10 -1.43 -5.90 -6.95
CA MET A 10 -1.18 -5.64 -8.38
C MET A 10 0.21 -6.12 -8.80
N ALA A 11 1.23 -5.92 -7.96
CA ALA A 11 2.58 -6.40 -8.23
C ALA A 11 2.64 -7.93 -8.32
N ARG A 12 1.93 -8.64 -7.44
CA ARG A 12 1.80 -10.10 -7.49
C ARG A 12 1.20 -10.56 -8.82
N LYS A 13 0.13 -9.92 -9.27
CA LYS A 13 -0.60 -10.24 -10.52
C LYS A 13 0.17 -9.86 -11.80
N SER A 14 1.18 -9.01 -11.68
CA SER A 14 2.03 -8.59 -12.80
C SER A 14 3.01 -9.69 -13.20
N LYS A 15 3.28 -9.84 -14.50
CA LYS A 15 4.33 -10.72 -15.05
C LYS A 15 5.73 -10.09 -15.03
N LYS A 16 5.89 -8.88 -14.48
CA LYS A 16 7.18 -8.16 -14.46
C LYS A 16 8.16 -8.82 -13.49
N GLY A 17 9.40 -9.05 -13.95
CA GLY A 17 10.47 -9.63 -13.14
C GLY A 17 11.05 -8.70 -12.06
N SER A 18 10.87 -7.38 -12.19
CA SER A 18 11.27 -6.41 -11.17
C SER A 18 10.23 -5.33 -11.00
N ILE A 19 9.89 -5.02 -9.75
CA ILE A 19 8.83 -4.07 -9.38
C ILE A 19 9.34 -3.15 -8.27
N ASN A 20 9.19 -1.84 -8.47
CA ASN A 20 9.48 -0.83 -7.46
C ASN A 20 8.15 -0.21 -7.02
N ILE A 21 7.86 -0.22 -5.72
CA ILE A 21 6.70 0.47 -5.14
C ILE A 21 7.22 1.62 -4.28
N LEU A 22 6.71 2.81 -4.55
CA LEU A 22 7.06 4.02 -3.82
C LEU A 22 5.87 4.40 -2.93
N SER A 23 6.09 4.44 -1.63
CA SER A 23 5.06 4.71 -0.61
C SER A 23 5.37 6.01 0.13
N GLY A 24 4.39 6.90 0.23
CA GLY A 24 4.45 8.08 1.10
C GLY A 24 4.32 7.77 2.60
N SER A 25 3.84 6.57 2.95
CA SER A 25 3.62 6.17 4.35
C SER A 25 4.81 5.41 4.90
N ARG A 26 5.63 6.08 5.72
CA ARG A 26 6.76 5.46 6.42
C ARG A 26 6.31 4.38 7.41
N SER A 27 5.28 4.67 8.21
CA SER A 27 4.70 3.73 9.18
C SER A 27 4.20 2.44 8.52
N SER A 28 3.59 2.53 7.33
CA SER A 28 3.16 1.34 6.59
C SER A 28 4.32 0.45 6.16
N LEU A 29 5.46 1.07 5.79
CA LEU A 29 6.67 0.35 5.41
C LEU A 29 7.37 -0.26 6.62
N ASP A 30 7.47 0.47 7.73
CA ASP A 30 8.06 -0.04 8.96
C ASP A 30 7.25 -1.21 9.53
N LEU A 31 5.92 -1.19 9.42
CA LEU A 31 5.08 -2.34 9.78
C LEU A 31 5.46 -3.60 8.97
N LEU A 32 5.74 -3.47 7.67
CA LEU A 32 6.16 -4.62 6.85
C LEU A 32 7.55 -5.13 7.22
N ARG A 33 8.42 -4.27 7.78
CA ARG A 33 9.76 -4.64 8.25
C ARG A 33 9.74 -5.33 9.60
N SER A 34 8.76 -5.03 10.46
CA SER A 34 8.62 -5.66 11.78
C SER A 34 8.47 -7.18 11.65
N SER A 35 9.13 -7.98 12.48
CA SER A 35 8.93 -9.44 12.53
C SER A 35 7.57 -9.81 13.14
N SER A 36 7.09 -9.02 14.11
CA SER A 36 5.82 -9.19 14.81
C SER A 36 4.72 -8.32 14.18
N VAL A 37 4.08 -8.83 13.13
CA VAL A 37 2.94 -8.17 12.48
C VAL A 37 1.63 -8.84 12.90
N THR A 38 0.71 -8.07 13.46
CA THR A 38 -0.64 -8.51 13.82
C THR A 38 -1.71 -8.06 12.84
N HIS A 39 -1.46 -6.97 12.10
CA HIS A 39 -2.47 -6.40 11.20
C HIS A 39 -2.73 -7.32 9.99
N PRO A 40 -3.99 -7.75 9.73
CA PRO A 40 -4.31 -8.72 8.67
C PRO A 40 -3.78 -8.33 7.28
N LEU A 41 -3.96 -7.06 6.87
CA LEU A 41 -3.43 -6.59 5.58
C LEU A 41 -1.90 -6.70 5.48
N ALA A 42 -1.16 -6.51 6.57
CA ALA A 42 0.29 -6.58 6.54
C ALA A 42 0.78 -8.04 6.50
N ILE A 43 0.06 -8.97 7.14
CA ILE A 43 0.28 -10.42 6.97
C ILE A 43 0.08 -10.80 5.50
N GLU A 44 -1.02 -10.36 4.90
CA GLU A 44 -1.34 -10.64 3.50
C GLU A 44 -0.35 -10.04 2.51
N MET A 45 0.09 -8.80 2.76
CA MET A 45 1.16 -8.17 1.98
C MET A 45 2.42 -9.03 2.03
N LYS A 46 2.90 -9.40 3.23
CA LYS A 46 4.09 -10.24 3.40
C LYS A 46 3.99 -11.56 2.66
N ARG A 47 2.83 -12.22 2.71
CA ARG A 47 2.54 -13.44 1.94
C ARG A 47 2.73 -13.20 0.44
N CYS A 48 2.18 -12.12 -0.10
CA CYS A 48 2.36 -11.76 -1.50
C CYS A 48 3.82 -11.44 -1.86
N ILE A 49 4.56 -10.73 -0.98
CA ILE A 49 5.99 -10.45 -1.20
C ILE A 49 6.77 -11.76 -1.30
N ARG A 50 6.51 -12.70 -0.39
CA ARG A 50 7.17 -14.00 -0.37
C ARG A 50 6.92 -14.79 -1.66
N GLN A 51 5.67 -14.84 -2.14
CA GLN A 51 5.33 -15.49 -3.40
C GLN A 51 6.07 -14.89 -4.61
N ILE A 52 6.17 -13.56 -4.67
CA ILE A 52 6.94 -12.87 -5.71
C ILE A 52 8.41 -13.32 -5.68
N CYS A 53 9.01 -13.43 -4.49
CA CYS A 53 10.38 -13.91 -4.35
C CYS A 53 10.55 -15.39 -4.73
N GLU A 54 9.58 -16.25 -4.39
CA GLU A 54 9.56 -17.68 -4.76
C GLU A 54 9.50 -17.86 -6.28
N GLU A 55 8.81 -16.97 -6.99
CA GLU A 55 8.79 -16.91 -8.46
C GLU A 55 10.06 -16.29 -9.08
N LYS A 56 11.13 -16.07 -8.29
CA LYS A 56 12.39 -15.43 -8.71
C LYS A 56 12.21 -14.01 -9.26
N ARG A 57 11.12 -13.35 -8.87
CA ARG A 57 10.86 -11.94 -9.18
C ARG A 57 11.33 -11.08 -8.02
N SER A 58 11.65 -9.82 -8.30
CA SER A 58 12.13 -8.86 -7.30
C SER A 58 11.10 -7.77 -7.04
N MET A 59 10.91 -7.43 -5.77
CA MET A 59 10.11 -6.28 -5.37
C MET A 59 10.89 -5.43 -4.37
N ARG A 60 10.99 -4.12 -4.65
CA ARG A 60 11.62 -3.14 -3.76
C ARG A 60 10.58 -2.11 -3.31
N LEU A 61 10.55 -1.86 -2.00
CA LEU A 61 9.70 -0.85 -1.39
C LEU A 61 10.55 0.35 -1.01
N PHE A 62 10.15 1.54 -1.46
CA PHE A 62 10.84 2.79 -1.17
C PHE A 62 9.92 3.72 -0.38
N TRP A 63 10.49 4.38 0.63
CA TRP A 63 9.81 5.51 1.26
C TRP A 63 10.09 6.77 0.47
N LEU A 64 9.03 7.41 -0.03
CA LEU A 64 9.10 8.78 -0.53
C LEU A 64 8.68 9.72 0.60
N LYS A 65 9.54 10.71 0.89
CA LYS A 65 9.18 11.78 1.80
C LYS A 65 8.11 12.65 1.12
N ALA A 66 7.00 12.86 1.81
CA ALA A 66 5.96 13.78 1.35
C ALA A 66 6.55 15.20 1.20
N HIS A 67 6.00 15.98 0.26
CA HIS A 67 6.34 17.39 0.04
C HIS A 67 7.75 17.69 -0.51
N VAL A 68 8.41 16.72 -1.16
CA VAL A 68 9.67 16.96 -1.91
C VAL A 68 9.40 17.17 -3.42
N GLY A 69 8.17 17.51 -3.82
CA GLY A 69 7.91 17.88 -5.22
C GLY A 69 7.94 16.74 -6.23
N THR A 70 7.79 15.47 -5.82
CA THR A 70 7.78 14.35 -6.78
C THR A 70 6.43 14.30 -7.49
N PRO A 71 6.33 14.54 -8.81
CA PRO A 71 5.04 14.73 -9.48
C PRO A 71 4.11 13.52 -9.36
N GLY A 72 4.68 12.31 -9.32
CA GLY A 72 3.92 11.08 -9.15
C GLY A 72 3.27 10.92 -7.77
N ASN A 73 3.96 11.36 -6.70
CA ASN A 73 3.42 11.30 -5.34
C ASN A 73 2.31 12.34 -5.16
N GLU A 74 2.53 13.56 -5.65
CA GLU A 74 1.54 14.64 -5.59
C GLU A 74 0.27 14.26 -6.34
N ARG A 75 0.40 13.71 -7.55
CA ARG A 75 -0.75 13.20 -8.31
C ARG A 75 -1.50 12.10 -7.55
N ALA A 76 -0.79 11.18 -6.90
CA ALA A 76 -1.43 10.12 -6.11
C ALA A 76 -2.20 10.69 -4.89
N ASP A 77 -1.61 11.65 -4.19
CA ASP A 77 -2.24 12.34 -3.05
C ASP A 77 -3.46 13.16 -3.48
N GLU A 78 -3.38 13.88 -4.61
CA GLU A 78 -4.51 14.60 -5.19
C GLU A 78 -5.67 13.67 -5.57
N LEU A 79 -5.38 12.54 -6.21
CA LEU A 79 -6.39 11.55 -6.56
C LEU A 79 -7.04 10.96 -5.31
N ALA A 80 -6.26 10.65 -4.28
CA ALA A 80 -6.78 10.15 -3.01
C ALA A 80 -7.70 11.19 -2.33
N LYS A 81 -7.30 12.47 -2.31
CA LYS A 81 -8.13 13.57 -1.78
C LYS A 81 -9.43 13.74 -2.57
N LYS A 82 -9.38 13.70 -3.90
CA LYS A 82 -10.58 13.79 -4.76
C LYS A 82 -11.57 12.67 -4.45
N VAL A 83 -11.09 11.43 -4.33
CA VAL A 83 -11.95 10.28 -4.00
C VAL A 83 -12.50 10.39 -2.57
N ALA A 84 -11.71 10.86 -1.61
CA ALA A 84 -12.18 11.09 -0.24
C ALA A 84 -13.31 12.14 -0.21
N LEU A 85 -13.15 13.27 -0.90
CA LEU A 85 -14.17 14.32 -0.99
C LEU A 85 -15.48 13.82 -1.63
N ILE A 86 -15.41 12.94 -2.62
CA ILE A 86 -16.60 12.32 -3.23
C ILE A 86 -17.28 11.35 -2.25
N LYS A 87 -16.50 10.64 -1.40
CA LYS A 87 -17.03 9.70 -0.41
C LYS A 87 -17.63 10.38 0.81
N GLU A 88 -17.12 11.53 1.25
CA GLU A 88 -17.72 12.34 2.33
C GLU A 88 -19.14 12.82 1.98
N MET A 89 -19.54 12.76 0.70
CA MET A 89 -20.91 13.03 0.26
C MET A 89 -21.87 11.84 0.43
N ALA A 90 -21.38 10.67 0.87
CA ALA A 90 -22.19 9.52 1.26
C ALA A 90 -21.64 8.93 2.57
N PRO A 91 -22.22 9.24 3.74
CA PRO A 91 -21.75 8.69 5.00
C PRO A 91 -22.04 7.18 5.04
N ASP A 92 -21.00 6.35 5.07
CA ASP A 92 -21.06 4.91 5.32
C ASP A 92 -20.24 4.60 6.58
N TYR A 93 -20.71 5.09 7.73
CA TYR A 93 -20.09 4.87 9.03
C TYR A 93 -20.68 3.67 9.81
N ASP A 94 -21.60 2.88 9.23
CA ASP A 94 -22.38 1.88 9.97
C ASP A 94 -21.85 0.44 9.94
N LYS A 95 -20.53 0.23 9.82
CA LYS A 95 -19.96 -1.14 9.82
C LYS A 95 -18.80 -1.38 10.78
N VAL A 96 -18.87 -0.77 11.96
CA VAL A 96 -18.16 -1.31 13.13
C VAL A 96 -19.17 -1.55 14.24
N VAL A 97 -19.75 -2.76 14.24
CA VAL A 97 -20.42 -3.27 15.44
C VAL A 97 -19.31 -3.57 16.44
N MET A 98 -19.23 -2.77 17.51
CA MET A 98 -18.41 -3.11 18.68
C MET A 98 -19.15 -4.17 19.48
N SER A 99 -18.61 -5.38 19.47
CA SER A 99 -18.91 -6.42 20.47
C SER A 99 -17.89 -6.35 21.60
#